data_AF-A0A100HMH5-F1
#
_entry.id   AF-A0A100HMH5-F1
#
_cell.length_a   1.000
_cell.length_b   1.000
_cell.length_c   1.000
_cell.angle_alpha   90.00
_cell.angle_beta   90.00
_cell.angle_gamma   90.00
#
_symmetry.space_group_name_H-M   'P 1'
#
loop_
_entity.id
_entity.type
_entity.pdbx_description
1 polymer ?
#
loop_
_entity_poly.entity_id
_entity_poly.type
_entity_poly.pdbx_seq_one_letter_code
_entity_poly.pdbx_strand_id
1 'polypeptide(L)'
;MPSRSTQRDSAFDESIAALIGSGQWDLARRTIEAAFHAARTGERFTQLLGWFESMPPAEPDDLAAARLHLRLHVNVPRQPELERVARTYAQRPVTAPSAHVMLAWRLAQDKRHEDALHHAELALRDTSRLTGYEQGLALRARAQARHHLKTPGWEDDYRAAIRLSDGRARTLTTVEFSVCQLFTGRHAHAIELLATAALEARGQAMEGWVMSTKGYAHLHHAELDQAQDCFEACVRLDPAHRGSGRNGLAAVLRAGGDWNRAEALYTQTLTRAEQEGNLYHLQQARRGLGHTARMRGQNLRAIEWLTQAAVTLPAERDSGQSWVFVDLAAAHVSLPRLEAAHVTDLLGRAGPLVSEDADRAEIVRAELARRQGDHARAAQLLRPLNPRLLWLREEASALPDLFTLLGPDAPHPLPRQDTLRVDVRAAGYPDVRVNGRPVTLPDLALVALVALLDAGGTLDAESLADAVRDDAPRTPRQRAQRASRAVQQLRGGLGWPGSVTHAHGRYRLDPGAAWSYDVLNLQRVGEPIPAFLRGVHAFPWVTDREQDLLLGGED
;
A
#
# COMPACT_ATOMS: atom_id res chain seq x y z
N MET A 1 29.67 -18.68 -5.57
CA MET A 1 29.83 -18.70 -7.04
C MET A 1 28.97 -17.60 -7.64
N PRO A 2 29.47 -16.81 -8.61
CA PRO A 2 28.67 -15.77 -9.25
C PRO A 2 27.44 -16.37 -9.92
N SER A 3 26.32 -15.64 -9.90
CA SER A 3 25.09 -16.08 -10.58
C SER A 3 25.32 -16.18 -12.10
N ARG A 4 24.54 -17.00 -12.81
CA ARG A 4 24.62 -17.09 -14.29
C ARG A 4 24.43 -15.72 -14.97
N SER A 5 23.67 -14.81 -14.36
CA SER A 5 23.52 -13.43 -14.87
C SER A 5 24.81 -12.63 -14.74
N THR A 6 25.47 -12.72 -13.58
CA THR A 6 26.75 -12.05 -13.29
C THR A 6 27.87 -12.56 -14.19
N GLN A 7 27.90 -13.86 -14.48
CA GLN A 7 28.86 -14.44 -15.44
C GLN A 7 28.62 -13.95 -16.87
N ARG A 8 27.36 -13.83 -17.29
CA ARG A 8 27.00 -13.30 -18.61
C ARG A 8 27.31 -11.81 -18.74
N ASP A 9 27.05 -11.02 -17.70
CA ASP A 9 27.40 -9.60 -17.68
C ASP A 9 28.92 -9.41 -17.75
N SER A 10 29.70 -10.17 -16.97
CA SER A 10 31.17 -10.15 -17.04
C SER A 10 31.71 -10.43 -18.45
N ALA A 11 31.12 -11.41 -19.16
CA ALA A 11 31.52 -11.74 -20.52
C ALA A 11 31.20 -10.61 -21.52
N PHE A 12 30.06 -9.93 -21.37
CA PHE A 12 29.77 -8.74 -22.17
C PHE A 12 30.75 -7.61 -21.86
N ASP A 13 31.12 -7.41 -20.59
CA ASP A 13 31.98 -6.31 -20.15
C ASP A 13 33.38 -6.42 -20.75
N GLU A 14 33.98 -7.60 -20.65
CA GLU A 14 35.28 -7.90 -21.24
C GLU A 14 35.26 -7.71 -22.77
N SER A 15 34.19 -8.18 -23.42
CA SER A 15 34.04 -8.03 -24.87
C SER A 15 33.89 -6.58 -25.30
N ILE A 16 33.03 -5.79 -24.64
CA ILE A 16 32.81 -4.38 -24.95
C ILE A 16 34.11 -3.59 -24.75
N ALA A 17 34.80 -3.79 -23.62
CA ALA A 17 36.05 -3.10 -23.33
C ALA A 17 37.15 -3.43 -24.36
N ALA A 18 37.29 -4.70 -24.76
CA ALA A 18 38.27 -5.12 -25.76
C ALA A 18 37.96 -4.53 -27.15
N LEU A 19 36.69 -4.48 -27.54
CA LEU A 19 36.24 -3.92 -28.82
C LEU A 19 36.46 -2.40 -28.88
N ILE A 20 36.18 -1.70 -27.78
CA ILE A 20 36.48 -0.27 -27.64
C ILE A 20 38.00 -0.03 -27.71
N GLY A 21 38.79 -0.81 -26.96
CA GLY A 21 40.25 -0.67 -26.94
C GLY A 21 40.92 -0.97 -28.30
N SER A 22 40.30 -1.80 -29.13
CA SER A 22 40.77 -2.14 -30.48
C SER A 22 40.15 -1.28 -31.61
N GLY A 23 39.30 -0.31 -31.27
CA GLY A 23 38.68 0.60 -32.23
C GLY A 23 37.58 -0.03 -33.10
N GLN A 24 37.04 -1.18 -32.71
CA GLN A 24 35.98 -1.88 -33.45
C GLN A 24 34.58 -1.38 -33.05
N TRP A 25 34.31 -0.10 -33.33
CA TRP A 25 33.15 0.65 -32.82
C TRP A 25 31.79 0.02 -33.17
N ASP A 26 31.60 -0.46 -34.40
CA ASP A 26 30.31 -1.05 -34.82
C ASP A 26 30.03 -2.38 -34.13
N LEU A 27 31.07 -3.18 -33.91
CA LEU A 27 30.93 -4.43 -33.17
C LEU A 27 30.69 -4.13 -31.68
N ALA A 28 31.36 -3.13 -31.10
CA ALA A 28 31.10 -2.67 -29.75
C ALA A 28 29.64 -2.22 -29.56
N ARG A 29 29.09 -1.42 -30.48
CA ARG A 29 27.68 -0.98 -30.44
C ARG A 29 26.71 -2.17 -30.48
N ARG A 30 26.91 -3.15 -31.37
CA ARG A 30 26.08 -4.36 -31.42
C ARG A 30 26.18 -5.19 -30.15
N THR A 31 27.37 -5.29 -29.55
CA THR A 31 27.54 -5.99 -28.27
C THR A 31 26.85 -5.25 -27.12
N ILE A 32 26.89 -3.92 -27.10
CA ILE A 32 26.12 -3.10 -26.14
C ILE A 32 24.62 -3.32 -26.33
N GLU A 33 24.12 -3.39 -27.57
CA GLU A 33 22.71 -3.69 -27.84
C GLU A 33 22.29 -5.07 -27.31
N ALA A 34 23.12 -6.09 -27.53
CA ALA A 34 22.88 -7.43 -26.98
C ALA A 34 22.88 -7.42 -25.44
N ALA A 35 23.84 -6.71 -24.83
CA ALA A 35 23.92 -6.54 -23.38
C ALA A 35 22.71 -5.75 -22.83
N PHE A 36 22.22 -4.74 -23.56
CA PHE A 36 21.03 -3.98 -23.22
C PHE A 36 19.79 -4.90 -23.10
N HIS A 37 19.62 -5.86 -24.03
CA HIS A 37 18.51 -6.82 -23.96
C HIS A 37 18.63 -7.79 -22.75
N ALA A 38 19.84 -8.04 -22.27
CA ALA A 38 20.09 -8.84 -21.07
C ALA A 38 19.98 -8.03 -19.77
N ALA A 39 20.16 -6.71 -19.82
CA ALA A 39 20.18 -5.83 -18.66
C ALA A 39 18.85 -5.79 -17.90
N ARG A 40 18.93 -5.67 -16.57
CA ARG A 40 17.76 -5.66 -15.67
C ARG A 40 17.79 -4.55 -14.61
N THR A 41 18.90 -3.82 -14.47
CA THR A 41 19.11 -2.83 -13.40
C THR A 41 19.52 -1.48 -13.97
N GLY A 42 19.16 -0.40 -13.26
CA GLY A 42 19.54 0.97 -13.61
C GLY A 42 21.05 1.17 -13.71
N GLU A 43 21.81 0.61 -12.75
CA GLU A 43 23.28 0.65 -12.74
C GLU A 43 23.88 0.04 -14.02
N ARG A 44 23.30 -1.08 -14.48
CA ARG A 44 23.74 -1.72 -15.72
C ARG A 44 23.48 -0.83 -16.92
N PHE A 45 22.32 -0.18 -16.99
CA PHE A 45 22.03 0.78 -18.06
C PHE A 45 22.97 1.98 -18.02
N THR A 46 23.34 2.48 -16.83
CA THR A 46 24.32 3.57 -16.68
C THR A 46 25.69 3.17 -17.20
N GLN A 47 26.15 1.95 -16.89
CA GLN A 47 27.43 1.43 -17.39
C GLN A 47 27.43 1.29 -18.92
N LEU A 48 26.37 0.69 -19.48
CA LEU A 48 26.22 0.54 -20.92
C LEU A 48 26.16 1.89 -21.65
N LEU A 49 25.48 2.88 -21.05
CA LEU A 49 25.44 4.25 -21.57
C LEU A 49 26.84 4.88 -21.57
N GLY A 50 27.60 4.73 -20.48
CA GLY A 50 28.96 5.25 -20.39
C GLY A 50 29.90 4.69 -21.48
N TRP A 51 29.80 3.39 -21.79
CA TRP A 51 30.54 2.81 -22.92
C TRP A 51 30.04 3.29 -24.28
N PHE A 52 28.72 3.48 -24.42
CA PHE A 52 28.15 4.01 -25.66
C PHE A 52 28.69 5.42 -25.94
N GLU A 53 28.73 6.27 -24.92
CA GLU A 53 29.17 7.66 -25.01
C GLU A 53 30.70 7.82 -25.07
N SER A 54 31.48 6.80 -24.70
CA SER A 54 32.95 6.82 -24.83
C SER A 54 33.44 6.49 -26.25
N MET A 55 32.56 6.01 -27.13
CA MET A 55 32.86 5.77 -28.54
C MET A 55 32.67 7.05 -29.37
N PRO A 56 33.26 7.14 -30.58
CA PRO A 56 32.94 8.21 -31.51
C PRO A 56 31.41 8.28 -31.78
N PRO A 57 30.84 9.48 -31.95
CA PRO A 57 29.42 9.63 -32.23
C PRO A 57 29.04 8.82 -33.47
N ALA A 58 27.91 8.11 -33.40
CA ALA A 58 27.38 7.41 -34.55
C ALA A 58 26.96 8.42 -35.64
N GLU A 59 26.85 7.93 -36.88
CA GLU A 59 26.37 8.74 -37.98
C GLU A 59 24.98 9.33 -37.64
N PRO A 60 24.73 10.62 -37.92
CA PRO A 60 23.50 11.30 -37.51
C PRO A 60 22.20 10.63 -38.01
N ASP A 61 22.27 9.90 -39.11
CA ASP A 61 21.15 9.20 -39.74
C ASP A 61 21.13 7.67 -39.45
N ASP A 62 22.06 7.16 -38.62
CA ASP A 62 22.01 5.78 -38.13
C ASP A 62 20.88 5.62 -37.10
N LEU A 63 19.72 5.19 -37.58
CA LEU A 63 18.53 4.97 -36.77
C LEU A 63 18.73 3.92 -35.68
N ALA A 64 19.53 2.87 -35.92
CA ALA A 64 19.75 1.81 -34.95
C ALA A 64 20.59 2.33 -33.77
N ALA A 65 21.68 3.04 -34.06
CA ALA A 65 22.50 3.67 -33.04
C ALA A 65 21.75 4.76 -32.26
N ALA A 66 20.98 5.61 -32.95
CA ALA A 66 20.16 6.62 -32.29
C ALA A 66 19.12 6.00 -31.34
N ARG A 67 18.45 4.92 -31.76
CA ARG A 67 17.51 4.18 -30.91
C ARG A 67 18.16 3.59 -29.68
N LEU A 68 19.32 2.92 -29.84
CA LEU A 68 20.04 2.35 -28.72
C LEU A 68 20.42 3.44 -27.72
N HIS A 69 20.98 4.55 -28.20
CA HIS A 69 21.36 5.68 -27.37
C HIS A 69 20.16 6.24 -26.58
N LEU A 70 19.06 6.52 -27.27
CA LEU A 70 17.83 7.02 -26.65
C LEU A 70 17.26 6.05 -25.61
N ARG A 71 17.24 4.75 -25.91
CA ARG A 71 16.75 3.71 -24.99
C ARG A 71 17.65 3.55 -23.76
N LEU A 72 18.96 3.69 -23.90
CA LEU A 72 19.88 3.70 -22.78
C LEU A 72 19.55 4.87 -21.84
N HIS A 73 19.43 6.09 -22.37
CA HIS A 73 19.04 7.26 -21.57
C HIS A 73 17.69 7.09 -20.86
N VAL A 74 16.68 6.51 -21.53
CA VAL A 74 15.35 6.27 -20.92
C VAL A 74 15.39 5.28 -19.76
N ASN A 75 16.27 4.29 -19.80
CA ASN A 75 16.36 3.25 -18.77
C ASN A 75 17.33 3.60 -17.62
N VAL A 76 18.13 4.67 -17.77
CA VAL A 76 18.93 5.23 -16.68
C VAL A 76 18.04 6.06 -15.74
N PRO A 77 17.96 5.70 -14.45
CA PRO A 77 17.13 6.44 -13.49
C PRO A 77 17.54 7.91 -13.39
N ARG A 78 16.56 8.83 -13.51
CA ARG A 78 16.74 10.28 -13.36
C ARG A 78 17.79 10.91 -14.30
N GLN A 79 17.96 10.37 -15.49
CA GLN A 79 18.94 10.88 -16.45
C GLN A 79 18.58 12.30 -16.95
N PRO A 80 19.37 13.35 -16.63
CA PRO A 80 19.02 14.73 -16.99
C PRO A 80 19.23 15.02 -18.48
N GLU A 81 20.10 14.27 -19.15
CA GLU A 81 20.50 14.53 -20.54
C GLU A 81 19.51 14.01 -21.59
N LEU A 82 18.54 13.16 -21.20
CA LEU A 82 17.60 12.54 -22.14
C LEU A 82 16.87 13.57 -23.00
N GLU A 83 16.36 14.64 -22.39
CA GLU A 83 15.61 15.66 -23.14
C GLU A 83 16.50 16.35 -24.17
N ARG A 84 17.74 16.71 -23.79
CA ARG A 84 18.70 17.35 -24.71
C ARG A 84 19.06 16.42 -25.85
N VAL A 85 19.42 15.16 -25.55
CA VAL A 85 19.82 14.16 -26.55
C VAL A 85 18.66 13.88 -27.51
N ALA A 86 17.43 13.72 -26.99
CA ALA A 86 16.27 13.49 -27.83
C ALA A 86 15.90 14.71 -28.68
N ARG A 87 16.07 15.95 -28.19
CA ARG A 87 15.90 17.15 -29.03
C ARG A 87 16.89 17.20 -30.19
N THR A 88 18.13 16.76 -29.99
CA THR A 88 19.13 16.67 -31.08
C THR A 88 18.69 15.69 -32.16
N TYR A 89 18.26 14.48 -31.79
CA TYR A 89 17.76 13.50 -32.75
C TYR A 89 16.43 13.94 -33.39
N ALA A 90 15.59 14.69 -32.69
CA ALA A 90 14.34 15.23 -33.22
C ALA A 90 14.53 16.21 -34.40
N GLN A 91 15.72 16.79 -34.58
CA GLN A 91 16.02 17.69 -35.70
C GLN A 91 16.26 16.95 -37.02
N ARG A 92 16.39 15.61 -37.01
CA ARG A 92 16.74 14.79 -38.17
C ARG A 92 15.53 13.96 -38.62
N PRO A 93 15.10 14.03 -39.89
CA PRO A 93 13.90 13.33 -40.35
C PRO A 93 13.88 11.81 -40.08
N VAL A 94 15.04 11.15 -40.18
CA VAL A 94 15.17 9.69 -40.01
C VAL A 94 14.94 9.28 -38.56
N THR A 95 15.48 10.02 -37.60
CA THR A 95 15.45 9.68 -36.17
C THR A 95 14.37 10.41 -35.39
N ALA A 96 13.75 11.44 -35.98
CA ALA A 96 12.76 12.28 -35.34
C ALA A 96 11.56 11.52 -34.74
N PRO A 97 10.93 10.54 -35.41
CA PRO A 97 9.81 9.81 -34.82
C PRO A 97 10.21 9.12 -33.50
N SER A 98 11.30 8.36 -33.48
CA SER A 98 11.82 7.70 -32.28
C SER A 98 12.20 8.69 -31.19
N ALA A 99 12.82 9.81 -31.55
CA ALA A 99 13.20 10.85 -30.62
C ALA A 99 11.97 11.51 -29.95
N HIS A 100 10.93 11.79 -30.74
CA HIS A 100 9.67 12.32 -30.23
C HIS A 100 8.94 11.35 -29.29
N VAL A 101 9.03 10.03 -29.51
CA VAL A 101 8.50 9.04 -28.55
C VAL A 101 9.16 9.21 -27.19
N MET A 102 10.49 9.29 -27.15
CA MET A 102 11.22 9.37 -25.87
C MET A 102 11.04 10.72 -25.18
N LEU A 103 10.94 11.81 -25.95
CA LEU A 103 10.54 13.13 -25.44
C LEU A 103 9.16 13.08 -24.81
N ALA A 104 8.16 12.55 -25.53
CA ALA A 104 6.80 12.46 -25.05
C ALA A 104 6.71 11.68 -23.74
N TRP A 105 7.38 10.53 -23.68
CA TRP A 105 7.46 9.72 -22.46
C TRP A 105 8.09 10.49 -21.31
N ARG A 106 9.25 11.12 -21.53
CA ARG A 106 9.96 11.88 -20.48
C ARG A 106 9.13 13.05 -19.95
N LEU A 107 8.54 13.82 -20.86
CA LEU A 107 7.71 14.98 -20.52
C LEU A 107 6.45 14.58 -19.76
N ALA A 108 5.85 13.43 -20.10
CA ALA A 108 4.71 12.90 -19.35
C ALA A 108 5.10 12.54 -17.91
N GLN A 109 6.27 11.92 -17.71
CA GLN A 109 6.80 11.61 -16.37
C GLN A 109 7.09 12.88 -15.55
N ASP A 110 7.54 13.94 -16.21
CA ASP A 110 7.79 15.26 -15.60
C ASP A 110 6.50 16.10 -15.47
N LYS A 111 5.32 15.51 -15.73
CA LYS A 111 3.99 16.15 -15.66
C LYS A 111 3.82 17.36 -16.58
N ARG A 112 4.64 17.48 -17.63
CA ARG A 112 4.54 18.48 -18.70
C ARG A 112 3.60 17.98 -19.80
N HIS A 113 2.32 17.84 -19.45
CA HIS A 113 1.35 17.09 -20.26
C HIS A 113 1.07 17.73 -21.63
N GLU A 114 1.11 19.05 -21.77
CA GLU A 114 0.93 19.73 -23.07
C GLU A 114 2.07 19.41 -24.04
N ASP A 115 3.32 19.57 -23.59
CA ASP A 115 4.50 19.24 -24.39
C ASP A 115 4.55 17.73 -24.71
N ALA A 116 4.18 16.89 -23.74
CA ALA A 116 4.12 15.44 -23.92
C ALA A 116 3.10 15.05 -25.00
N LEU A 117 1.91 15.66 -24.98
CA LEU A 117 0.88 15.45 -25.99
C LEU A 117 1.39 15.86 -27.38
N HIS A 118 1.98 17.05 -27.49
CA HIS A 118 2.53 17.56 -28.73
C HIS A 118 3.56 16.60 -29.35
N HIS A 119 4.54 16.16 -28.56
CA HIS A 119 5.57 15.24 -29.06
C HIS A 119 5.02 13.84 -29.36
N ALA A 120 4.05 13.33 -28.59
CA ALA A 120 3.42 12.06 -28.88
C ALA A 120 2.68 12.10 -30.23
N GLU A 121 1.99 13.21 -30.52
CA GLU A 121 1.31 13.40 -31.79
C GLU A 121 2.29 13.54 -32.97
N LEU A 122 3.42 14.22 -32.79
CA LEU A 122 4.48 14.28 -33.80
C LEU A 122 5.03 12.89 -34.13
N ALA A 123 5.32 12.07 -33.11
CA ALA A 123 5.82 10.71 -33.31
C ALA A 123 4.82 9.83 -34.07
N LEU A 124 3.53 9.95 -33.75
CA LEU A 124 2.47 9.12 -34.31
C LEU A 124 2.01 9.55 -35.71
N ARG A 125 2.59 10.61 -36.31
CA ARG A 125 2.34 10.99 -37.71
C ARG A 125 2.95 10.02 -38.72
N ASP A 126 4.08 9.40 -38.36
CA ASP A 126 4.77 8.40 -39.20
C ASP A 126 5.07 7.14 -38.37
N THR A 127 4.05 6.30 -38.21
CA THR A 127 4.18 5.04 -37.48
C THR A 127 4.97 3.99 -38.25
N SER A 128 5.19 4.16 -39.56
CA SER A 128 5.93 3.19 -40.39
C SER A 128 7.39 3.07 -39.98
N ARG A 129 7.92 4.13 -39.36
CA ARG A 129 9.28 4.19 -38.83
C ARG A 129 9.39 3.76 -37.37
N LEU A 130 8.29 3.49 -36.68
CA LEU A 130 8.30 3.09 -35.27
C LEU A 130 8.26 1.56 -35.11
N THR A 131 8.95 1.07 -34.10
CA THR A 131 8.76 -0.29 -33.59
C THR A 131 7.45 -0.38 -32.81
N GLY A 132 6.92 -1.60 -32.62
CA GLY A 132 5.72 -1.81 -31.78
C GLY A 132 5.89 -1.26 -30.36
N TYR A 133 7.08 -1.41 -29.78
CA TYR A 133 7.42 -0.81 -28.48
C TYR A 133 7.33 0.72 -28.50
N GLU A 134 7.94 1.37 -29.49
CA GLU A 134 7.93 2.85 -29.59
C GLU A 134 6.51 3.37 -29.84
N GLN A 135 5.74 2.72 -30.71
CA GLN A 135 4.36 3.09 -30.96
C GLN A 135 3.50 2.92 -29.70
N GLY A 136 3.66 1.80 -28.99
CA GLY A 136 2.98 1.56 -27.70
C GLY A 136 3.34 2.60 -26.64
N LEU A 137 4.63 2.96 -26.53
CA LEU A 137 5.10 3.97 -25.59
C LEU A 137 4.58 5.37 -25.92
N ALA A 138 4.54 5.75 -27.19
CA ALA A 138 3.99 7.03 -27.65
C ALA A 138 2.47 7.11 -27.37
N LEU A 139 1.73 6.04 -27.64
CA LEU A 139 0.29 5.95 -27.33
C LEU A 139 0.04 6.03 -25.83
N ARG A 140 0.84 5.34 -25.01
CA ARG A 140 0.76 5.43 -23.55
C ARG A 140 1.00 6.85 -23.04
N ALA A 141 2.05 7.53 -23.51
CA ALA A 141 2.33 8.93 -23.16
C ALA A 141 1.21 9.87 -23.61
N ARG A 142 0.67 9.68 -24.83
CA ARG A 142 -0.47 10.44 -25.34
C ARG A 142 -1.71 10.23 -24.47
N ALA A 143 -2.00 8.99 -24.09
CA ALA A 143 -3.13 8.64 -23.23
C ALA A 143 -3.04 9.33 -21.86
N GLN A 144 -1.87 9.28 -21.22
CA GLN A 144 -1.61 9.95 -19.94
C GLN A 144 -1.84 11.46 -20.06
N ALA A 145 -1.25 12.10 -21.08
CA ALA A 145 -1.40 13.52 -21.31
C ALA A 145 -2.85 13.91 -21.59
N ARG A 146 -3.55 13.17 -22.46
CA ARG A 146 -4.96 13.43 -22.78
C ARG A 146 -5.88 13.26 -21.59
N HIS A 147 -5.66 12.24 -20.76
CA HIS A 147 -6.41 12.04 -19.53
C HIS A 147 -6.23 13.22 -18.57
N HIS A 148 -4.99 13.66 -18.34
CA HIS A 148 -4.69 14.81 -17.48
C HIS A 148 -5.28 16.13 -18.01
N LEU A 149 -5.19 16.35 -19.31
CA LEU A 149 -5.73 17.53 -19.99
C LEU A 149 -7.25 17.44 -20.22
N LYS A 150 -7.91 16.35 -19.77
CA LYS A 150 -9.35 16.10 -19.94
C LYS A 150 -9.82 16.14 -21.40
N THR A 151 -8.95 15.74 -22.32
CA THR A 151 -9.26 15.64 -23.75
C THR A 151 -9.69 14.21 -24.13
N PRO A 152 -10.61 14.01 -25.07
CA PRO A 152 -11.11 12.69 -25.43
C PRO A 152 -10.05 11.81 -26.14
N GLY A 153 -10.33 10.51 -26.24
CA GLY A 153 -9.50 9.54 -26.98
C GLY A 153 -8.39 8.85 -26.18
N TRP A 154 -8.20 9.22 -24.91
CA TRP A 154 -7.19 8.61 -24.03
C TRP A 154 -7.43 7.11 -23.78
N GLU A 155 -8.68 6.65 -23.71
CA GLU A 155 -9.01 5.23 -23.51
C GLU A 155 -8.55 4.38 -24.69
N ASP A 156 -8.82 4.83 -25.92
CA ASP A 156 -8.44 4.10 -27.13
C ASP A 156 -6.92 4.04 -27.29
N ASP A 157 -6.23 5.12 -26.90
CA ASP A 157 -4.78 5.16 -26.86
C ASP A 157 -4.21 4.13 -25.87
N TYR A 158 -4.77 4.00 -24.65
CA TYR A 158 -4.36 2.95 -23.72
C TYR A 158 -4.64 1.55 -24.25
N ARG A 159 -5.83 1.29 -24.82
CA ARG A 159 -6.16 -0.03 -25.41
C ARG A 159 -5.19 -0.38 -26.53
N ALA A 160 -4.85 0.59 -27.38
CA ALA A 160 -3.88 0.39 -28.46
C ALA A 160 -2.46 0.16 -27.92
N ALA A 161 -2.03 0.92 -26.92
CA ALA A 161 -0.74 0.74 -26.26
C ALA A 161 -0.60 -0.65 -25.62
N ILE A 162 -1.66 -1.14 -24.95
CA ILE A 162 -1.71 -2.49 -24.35
C ILE A 162 -1.56 -3.58 -25.42
N ARG A 163 -2.24 -3.46 -26.57
CA ARG A 163 -2.13 -4.42 -27.68
C ARG A 163 -0.73 -4.50 -28.28
N LEU A 164 0.00 -3.38 -28.30
CA LEU A 164 1.34 -3.27 -28.87
C LEU A 164 2.46 -3.60 -27.87
N SER A 165 2.12 -3.76 -26.60
CA SER A 165 3.07 -4.00 -25.52
C SER A 165 3.07 -5.46 -25.07
N ASP A 166 4.19 -5.92 -24.52
CA ASP A 166 4.34 -7.23 -23.91
C ASP A 166 5.01 -7.15 -22.52
N GLY A 167 4.94 -8.26 -21.79
CA GLY A 167 5.57 -8.44 -20.48
C GLY A 167 5.38 -7.24 -19.54
N ARG A 168 6.49 -6.72 -19.01
CA ARG A 168 6.50 -5.59 -18.06
C ARG A 168 5.83 -4.33 -18.63
N ALA A 169 6.03 -4.01 -19.90
CA ALA A 169 5.47 -2.80 -20.50
C ALA A 169 3.95 -2.88 -20.58
N ARG A 170 3.42 -4.06 -20.94
CA ARG A 170 1.97 -4.30 -20.94
C ARG A 170 1.39 -4.19 -19.55
N THR A 171 1.97 -4.86 -18.55
CA THR A 171 1.50 -4.80 -17.15
C THR A 171 1.45 -3.36 -16.64
N LEU A 172 2.53 -2.58 -16.83
CA LEU A 172 2.56 -1.18 -16.41
C LEU A 172 1.45 -0.35 -17.07
N THR A 173 1.27 -0.52 -18.39
CA THR A 173 0.26 0.21 -19.15
C THR A 173 -1.17 -0.17 -18.71
N THR A 174 -1.41 -1.45 -18.45
CA THR A 174 -2.71 -1.95 -17.96
C THR A 174 -3.03 -1.39 -16.58
N VAL A 175 -2.05 -1.35 -15.66
CA VAL A 175 -2.26 -0.76 -14.33
C VAL A 175 -2.54 0.73 -14.43
N GLU A 176 -1.78 1.50 -15.22
CA GLU A 176 -2.06 2.92 -15.39
C GLU A 176 -3.44 3.19 -15.98
N PHE A 177 -3.84 2.41 -17.00
CA PHE A 177 -5.16 2.51 -17.57
C PHE A 177 -6.25 2.21 -16.52
N SER A 178 -6.03 1.20 -15.67
CA SER A 178 -6.95 0.88 -14.59
C SER A 178 -7.09 2.03 -13.59
N VAL A 179 -5.98 2.70 -13.23
CA VAL A 179 -5.98 3.83 -12.29
C VAL A 179 -6.74 5.02 -12.86
N CYS A 180 -6.59 5.31 -14.16
CA CYS A 180 -7.41 6.31 -14.84
C CYS A 180 -8.91 5.97 -14.78
N GLN A 181 -9.28 4.68 -14.82
CA GLN A 181 -10.67 4.24 -14.78
C GLN A 181 -11.28 4.17 -13.37
N LEU A 182 -10.48 4.09 -12.30
CA LEU A 182 -10.99 3.98 -10.93
C LEU A 182 -11.90 5.15 -10.54
N PHE A 183 -11.66 6.32 -11.11
CA PHE A 183 -12.38 7.55 -10.80
C PHE A 183 -13.42 7.95 -11.87
N THR A 184 -13.69 7.11 -12.88
CA THR A 184 -14.61 7.42 -14.00
C THR A 184 -15.96 6.71 -13.89
N GLY A 185 -16.36 6.25 -12.70
CA GLY A 185 -17.58 5.46 -12.49
C GLY A 185 -17.51 4.04 -13.06
N ARG A 186 -16.35 3.63 -13.59
CA ARG A 186 -16.11 2.32 -14.21
C ARG A 186 -15.27 1.39 -13.33
N HIS A 187 -15.55 1.38 -12.02
CA HIS A 187 -14.82 0.58 -11.03
C HIS A 187 -14.67 -0.89 -11.42
N ALA A 188 -15.76 -1.56 -11.83
CA ALA A 188 -15.74 -2.97 -12.23
C ALA A 188 -14.71 -3.24 -13.35
N HIS A 189 -14.67 -2.36 -14.35
CA HIS A 189 -13.71 -2.48 -15.45
C HIS A 189 -12.27 -2.22 -15.00
N ALA A 190 -12.06 -1.27 -14.08
CA ALA A 190 -10.74 -1.05 -13.48
C ALA A 190 -10.25 -2.30 -12.72
N ILE A 191 -11.14 -2.97 -11.98
CA ILE A 191 -10.82 -4.22 -11.28
C ILE A 191 -10.50 -5.36 -12.26
N GLU A 192 -11.21 -5.48 -13.38
CA GLU A 192 -10.89 -6.44 -14.44
C GLU A 192 -9.49 -6.21 -15.01
N LEU A 193 -9.14 -4.96 -15.33
CA LEU A 193 -7.80 -4.60 -15.82
C LEU A 193 -6.71 -4.94 -14.79
N LEU A 194 -6.95 -4.66 -13.50
CA LEU A 194 -6.03 -5.00 -12.41
C LEU A 194 -5.88 -6.51 -12.22
N ALA A 195 -6.96 -7.28 -12.41
CA ALA A 195 -6.90 -8.74 -12.39
C ALA A 195 -6.06 -9.29 -13.55
N THR A 196 -6.22 -8.76 -14.77
CA THR A 196 -5.36 -9.09 -15.91
C THR A 196 -3.91 -8.74 -15.63
N ALA A 197 -3.63 -7.53 -15.13
CA ALA A 197 -2.28 -7.11 -14.78
C ALA A 197 -1.64 -8.03 -13.72
N ALA A 198 -2.40 -8.50 -12.73
CA ALA A 198 -1.90 -9.39 -11.69
C ALA A 198 -1.47 -10.76 -12.24
N LEU A 199 -2.22 -11.30 -13.20
CA LEU A 199 -1.87 -12.56 -13.88
C LEU A 199 -0.62 -12.44 -14.77
N GLU A 200 -0.35 -11.24 -15.28
CA GLU A 200 0.78 -10.96 -16.18
C GLU A 200 2.03 -10.50 -15.45
N ALA A 201 1.88 -9.97 -14.23
CA ALA A 201 2.99 -9.50 -13.42
C ALA A 201 4.02 -10.62 -13.22
N ARG A 202 5.30 -10.26 -13.36
CA ARG A 202 6.43 -11.16 -13.14
C ARG A 202 7.43 -10.51 -12.21
N GLY A 203 7.76 -11.21 -11.14
CA GLY A 203 8.75 -10.79 -10.16
C GLY A 203 8.10 -10.05 -8.99
N GLN A 204 8.63 -10.32 -7.80
CA GLN A 204 8.07 -9.89 -6.51
C GLN A 204 7.71 -8.41 -6.44
N ALA A 205 8.56 -7.52 -6.98
CA ALA A 205 8.31 -6.08 -6.95
C ALA A 205 7.12 -5.65 -7.83
N MET A 206 6.98 -6.21 -9.04
CA MET A 206 5.86 -5.90 -9.92
C MET A 206 4.56 -6.48 -9.38
N GLU A 207 4.61 -7.74 -8.93
CA GLU A 207 3.47 -8.40 -8.31
C GLU A 207 3.00 -7.65 -7.06
N GLY A 208 3.92 -7.23 -6.19
CA GLY A 208 3.63 -6.42 -5.00
C GLY A 208 2.94 -5.09 -5.35
N TRP A 209 3.42 -4.37 -6.35
CA TRP A 209 2.82 -3.11 -6.81
C TRP A 209 1.41 -3.29 -7.41
N VAL A 210 1.21 -4.33 -8.23
CA VAL A 210 -0.12 -4.61 -8.79
C VAL A 210 -1.10 -4.99 -7.68
N MET A 211 -0.69 -5.85 -6.74
CA MET A 211 -1.52 -6.26 -5.62
C MET A 211 -1.86 -5.09 -4.69
N SER A 212 -0.93 -4.18 -4.41
CA SER A 212 -1.24 -2.99 -3.61
C SER A 212 -2.22 -2.06 -4.34
N THR A 213 -2.03 -1.83 -5.63
CA THR A 213 -2.92 -0.99 -6.45
C THR A 213 -4.33 -1.58 -6.51
N LYS A 214 -4.44 -2.90 -6.71
CA LYS A 214 -5.72 -3.62 -6.66
C LYS A 214 -6.37 -3.56 -5.28
N GLY A 215 -5.58 -3.68 -4.22
CA GLY A 215 -6.07 -3.51 -2.84
C GLY A 215 -6.66 -2.13 -2.60
N TYR A 216 -6.01 -1.06 -3.06
CA TYR A 216 -6.54 0.31 -2.95
C TYR A 216 -7.81 0.50 -3.78
N ALA A 217 -7.89 -0.08 -4.99
CA ALA A 217 -9.10 -0.03 -5.81
C ALA A 217 -10.32 -0.62 -5.09
N HIS A 218 -10.18 -1.81 -4.52
CA HIS A 218 -11.21 -2.45 -3.69
C HIS A 218 -11.53 -1.60 -2.44
N LEU A 219 -10.49 -1.10 -1.76
CA LEU A 219 -10.64 -0.28 -0.57
C LEU A 219 -11.45 1.00 -0.84
N HIS A 220 -11.20 1.70 -1.95
CA HIS A 220 -11.94 2.92 -2.31
C HIS A 220 -13.46 2.69 -2.44
N HIS A 221 -13.89 1.47 -2.79
CA HIS A 221 -15.30 1.09 -2.90
C HIS A 221 -15.80 0.30 -1.68
N ALA A 222 -15.04 0.28 -0.59
CA ALA A 222 -15.33 -0.43 0.65
C ALA A 222 -15.55 -1.95 0.47
N GLU A 223 -14.88 -2.56 -0.51
CA GLU A 223 -14.81 -4.01 -0.74
C GLU A 223 -13.71 -4.59 0.17
N LEU A 224 -14.00 -4.61 1.49
CA LEU A 224 -12.98 -4.78 2.54
C LEU A 224 -12.28 -6.14 2.51
N ASP A 225 -13.00 -7.23 2.19
CA ASP A 225 -12.43 -8.57 2.16
C ASP A 225 -11.46 -8.73 0.98
N GLN A 226 -11.87 -8.30 -0.21
CA GLN A 226 -11.01 -8.31 -1.40
C GLN A 226 -9.80 -7.39 -1.25
N ALA A 227 -9.97 -6.23 -0.61
CA ALA A 227 -8.88 -5.33 -0.28
C ALA A 227 -7.88 -6.00 0.68
N GLN A 228 -8.38 -6.69 1.72
CA GLN A 228 -7.54 -7.43 2.66
C GLN A 228 -6.70 -8.49 1.94
N ASP A 229 -7.33 -9.37 1.16
CA ASP A 229 -6.64 -10.44 0.43
C ASP A 229 -5.49 -9.88 -0.43
N CYS A 230 -5.74 -8.75 -1.09
CA CYS A 230 -4.76 -8.09 -1.92
C CYS A 230 -3.57 -7.55 -1.12
N PHE A 231 -3.82 -6.87 0.00
CA PHE A 231 -2.75 -6.33 0.82
C PHE A 231 -1.98 -7.41 1.59
N GLU A 232 -2.63 -8.50 2.02
CA GLU A 232 -1.94 -9.65 2.60
C GLU A 232 -1.00 -10.31 1.59
N ALA A 233 -1.44 -10.47 0.34
CA ALA A 233 -0.56 -10.93 -0.74
C ALA A 233 0.61 -9.97 -0.96
N CYS A 234 0.36 -8.66 -0.99
CA CYS A 234 1.41 -7.64 -1.12
C CYS A 234 2.47 -7.74 -0.01
N VAL A 235 2.06 -7.98 1.24
CA VAL A 235 2.98 -8.11 2.39
C VAL A 235 3.88 -9.35 2.28
N ARG A 236 3.41 -10.42 1.62
CA ARG A 236 4.16 -11.67 1.41
C ARG A 236 5.18 -11.58 0.27
N LEU A 237 4.93 -10.76 -0.75
CA LEU A 237 5.69 -10.80 -2.01
C LEU A 237 7.05 -10.07 -1.95
N ASP A 238 7.14 -8.87 -1.39
CA ASP A 238 8.35 -8.04 -1.48
C ASP A 238 8.56 -7.12 -0.25
N PRO A 239 9.77 -7.07 0.35
CA PRO A 239 10.09 -6.11 1.39
C PRO A 239 9.82 -4.64 1.02
N ALA A 240 10.08 -4.21 -0.23
CA ALA A 240 9.91 -2.81 -0.61
C ALA A 240 8.44 -2.35 -0.61
N HIS A 241 7.51 -3.25 -0.96
CA HIS A 241 6.08 -2.97 -0.99
C HIS A 241 5.37 -3.31 0.33
N ARG A 242 6.06 -3.93 1.29
CA ARG A 242 5.49 -4.32 2.58
C ARG A 242 4.94 -3.14 3.36
N GLY A 243 5.56 -1.97 3.27
CA GLY A 243 5.07 -0.73 3.89
C GLY A 243 3.70 -0.31 3.34
N SER A 244 3.55 -0.32 2.02
CA SER A 244 2.28 -0.04 1.35
C SER A 244 1.21 -1.09 1.69
N GLY A 245 1.55 -2.37 1.66
CA GLY A 245 0.63 -3.45 2.06
C GLY A 245 0.15 -3.32 3.51
N ARG A 246 1.05 -3.01 4.45
CA ARG A 246 0.68 -2.80 5.87
C ARG A 246 -0.21 -1.57 6.07
N ASN A 247 0.09 -0.46 5.40
CA ASN A 247 -0.76 0.73 5.45
C ASN A 247 -2.16 0.46 4.88
N GLY A 248 -2.25 -0.33 3.81
CA GLY A 248 -3.51 -0.80 3.24
C GLY A 248 -4.30 -1.70 4.20
N LEU A 249 -3.66 -2.70 4.81
CA LEU A 249 -4.30 -3.55 5.84
C LEU A 249 -4.80 -2.74 7.03
N ALA A 250 -4.01 -1.77 7.50
CA ALA A 250 -4.41 -0.88 8.58
C ALA A 250 -5.65 -0.04 8.19
N ALA A 251 -5.75 0.41 6.94
CA ALA A 251 -6.93 1.11 6.44
C ALA A 251 -8.17 0.19 6.37
N VAL A 252 -8.01 -1.06 5.95
CA VAL A 252 -9.10 -2.07 5.96
C VAL A 252 -9.59 -2.33 7.40
N LEU A 253 -8.67 -2.49 8.35
CA LEU A 253 -9.01 -2.68 9.76
C LEU A 253 -9.75 -1.46 10.34
N ARG A 254 -9.26 -0.25 10.04
CA ARG A 254 -9.92 1.00 10.43
C ARG A 254 -11.33 1.09 9.86
N ALA A 255 -11.52 0.76 8.57
CA ALA A 255 -12.83 0.79 7.93
C ALA A 255 -13.83 -0.16 8.61
N GLY A 256 -13.36 -1.32 9.10
CA GLY A 256 -14.14 -2.28 9.88
C GLY A 256 -14.26 -1.98 11.39
N GLY A 257 -13.70 -0.87 11.87
CA GLY A 257 -13.74 -0.48 13.29
C GLY A 257 -12.73 -1.20 14.19
N ASP A 258 -11.76 -1.93 13.62
CA ASP A 258 -10.70 -2.61 14.37
C ASP A 258 -9.55 -1.64 14.69
N TRP A 259 -9.86 -0.65 15.52
CA TRP A 259 -9.01 0.52 15.78
C TRP A 259 -7.64 0.14 16.34
N ASN A 260 -7.61 -0.78 17.31
CA ASN A 260 -6.38 -1.13 18.03
C ASN A 260 -5.40 -1.85 17.10
N ARG A 261 -5.89 -2.73 16.21
CA ARG A 261 -5.03 -3.43 15.24
C ARG A 261 -4.61 -2.52 14.10
N ALA A 262 -5.50 -1.62 13.64
CA ALA A 262 -5.15 -0.58 12.67
C ALA A 262 -4.02 0.33 13.21
N GLU A 263 -4.16 0.84 14.43
CA GLU A 263 -3.16 1.67 15.09
C GLU A 263 -1.82 0.93 15.22
N ALA A 264 -1.84 -0.32 15.68
CA ALA A 264 -0.63 -1.13 15.82
C ALA A 264 0.11 -1.33 14.48
N LEU A 265 -0.61 -1.59 13.39
CA LEU A 265 0.00 -1.73 12.06
C LEU A 265 0.59 -0.42 11.54
N TYR A 266 -0.08 0.71 11.75
CA TYR A 266 0.48 2.01 11.39
C TYR A 266 1.72 2.35 12.23
N THR A 267 1.72 2.09 13.55
CA THR A 267 2.89 2.29 14.41
C THR A 267 4.08 1.42 13.96
N GLN A 268 3.83 0.14 13.62
CA GLN A 268 4.89 -0.72 13.08
C GLN A 268 5.46 -0.19 11.76
N THR A 269 4.58 0.33 10.89
CA THR A 269 5.00 0.91 9.60
C THR A 269 5.78 2.21 9.81
N LEU A 270 5.37 3.04 10.76
CA LEU A 270 6.07 4.26 11.18
C LEU A 270 7.50 3.94 11.65
N THR A 271 7.64 3.06 12.65
CA THR A 271 8.96 2.67 13.19
C THR A 271 9.87 2.12 12.10
N ARG A 272 9.32 1.33 11.17
CA ARG A 272 10.10 0.78 10.07
C ARG A 272 10.53 1.86 9.08
N ALA A 273 9.62 2.77 8.72
CA ALA A 273 9.91 3.87 7.82
C ALA A 273 11.00 4.81 8.38
N GLU A 274 11.00 5.04 9.70
CA GLU A 274 12.07 5.80 10.38
C GLU A 274 13.42 5.09 10.27
N GLN A 275 13.46 3.78 10.53
CA GLN A 275 14.69 2.98 10.39
C GLN A 275 15.24 2.97 8.96
N GLU A 276 14.35 3.03 7.96
CA GLU A 276 14.71 3.01 6.54
C GLU A 276 14.96 4.40 5.96
N GLY A 277 14.70 5.48 6.71
CA GLY A 277 14.74 6.85 6.19
C GLY A 277 13.68 7.13 5.10
N ASN A 278 12.62 6.32 5.03
CA ASN A 278 11.57 6.45 4.01
C ASN A 278 10.52 7.48 4.45
N LEU A 279 10.77 8.75 4.14
CA LEU A 279 9.90 9.86 4.55
C LEU A 279 8.48 9.77 3.98
N TYR A 280 8.29 9.15 2.82
CA TYR A 280 6.97 8.96 2.23
C TYR A 280 6.14 7.97 3.05
N HIS A 281 6.68 6.78 3.36
CA HIS A 281 5.99 5.82 4.23
C HIS A 281 5.77 6.38 5.64
N LEU A 282 6.69 7.21 6.13
CA LEU A 282 6.57 7.88 7.42
C LEU A 282 5.37 8.86 7.44
N GLN A 283 5.23 9.70 6.41
CA GLN A 283 4.09 10.60 6.27
C GLN A 283 2.78 9.82 6.18
N GLN A 284 2.73 8.77 5.35
CA GLN A 284 1.53 7.95 5.18
C GLN A 284 1.10 7.24 6.48
N ALA A 285 2.06 6.73 7.26
CA ALA A 285 1.76 6.10 8.54
C ALA A 285 1.24 7.11 9.57
N ARG A 286 1.85 8.30 9.67
CA ARG A 286 1.36 9.39 10.54
C ARG A 286 -0.04 9.83 10.15
N ARG A 287 -0.30 10.03 8.85
CA ARG A 287 -1.63 10.33 8.34
C ARG A 287 -2.63 9.24 8.71
N GLY A 288 -2.27 7.98 8.52
CA GLY A 288 -3.09 6.82 8.88
C GLY A 288 -3.46 6.79 10.36
N LEU A 289 -2.50 7.07 11.25
CA LEU A 289 -2.73 7.21 12.70
C LEU A 289 -3.68 8.36 13.02
N GLY A 290 -3.47 9.52 12.39
CA GLY A 290 -4.32 10.69 12.57
C GLY A 290 -5.76 10.44 12.15
N HIS A 291 -5.96 9.85 10.97
CA HIS A 291 -7.30 9.51 10.47
C HIS A 291 -7.96 8.41 11.32
N THR A 292 -7.21 7.41 11.78
CA THR A 292 -7.71 6.38 12.70
C THR A 292 -8.18 7.00 14.02
N ALA A 293 -7.38 7.91 14.60
CA ALA A 293 -7.75 8.63 15.82
C ALA A 293 -9.02 9.46 15.62
N ARG A 294 -9.15 10.17 14.49
CA ARG A 294 -10.35 10.95 14.16
C ARG A 294 -11.60 10.09 14.02
N MET A 295 -11.50 8.95 13.32
CA MET A 295 -12.61 8.01 13.18
C MET A 295 -13.08 7.40 14.51
N ARG A 296 -12.19 7.38 15.52
CA ARG A 296 -12.49 6.96 16.90
C ARG A 296 -12.96 8.13 17.79
N GLY A 297 -13.15 9.34 17.24
CA GLY A 297 -13.53 10.54 17.99
C GLY A 297 -12.40 11.18 18.80
N GLN A 298 -11.15 10.74 18.62
CA GLN A 298 -9.98 11.25 19.34
C GLN A 298 -9.36 12.45 18.60
N ASN A 299 -10.14 13.52 18.41
CA ASN A 299 -9.79 14.60 17.48
C ASN A 299 -8.50 15.36 17.84
N LEU A 300 -8.18 15.55 19.12
CA LEU A 300 -6.91 16.18 19.54
C LEU A 300 -5.71 15.30 19.17
N ARG A 301 -5.79 13.99 19.40
CA ARG A 301 -4.77 13.02 19.00
C ARG A 301 -4.63 12.94 17.48
N ALA A 302 -5.75 13.09 16.76
CA ALA A 302 -5.73 13.17 15.30
C ALA A 302 -4.93 14.39 14.82
N ILE A 303 -5.19 15.57 15.40
CA ILE A 303 -4.49 16.82 15.10
C ILE A 303 -2.98 16.70 15.33
N GLU A 304 -2.55 16.07 16.43
CA GLU A 304 -1.13 15.84 16.71
C GLU A 304 -0.45 15.03 15.59
N TRP A 305 -1.04 13.90 15.20
CA TRP A 305 -0.48 13.04 14.15
C TRP A 305 -0.49 13.71 12.77
N LEU A 306 -1.58 14.40 12.42
CA LEU A 306 -1.74 15.07 11.14
C LEU A 306 -0.81 16.28 11.01
N THR A 307 -0.55 16.99 12.10
CA THR A 307 0.44 18.07 12.14
C THR A 307 1.85 17.53 11.85
N GLN A 308 2.22 16.39 12.45
CA GLN A 308 3.51 15.75 12.16
C GLN A 308 3.58 15.25 10.71
N ALA A 309 2.48 14.70 10.19
CA ALA A 309 2.41 14.24 8.80
C ALA A 309 2.62 15.38 7.79
N ALA A 310 2.00 16.55 8.01
CA ALA A 310 2.07 17.71 7.12
C ALA A 310 3.47 18.34 6.98
N VAL A 311 4.39 18.07 7.91
CA VAL A 311 5.77 18.62 7.89
C VAL A 311 6.85 17.53 7.74
N THR A 312 6.43 16.30 7.41
CA THR A 312 7.33 15.16 7.29
C THR A 312 8.29 15.32 6.10
N LEU A 313 7.79 15.76 4.95
CA LEU A 313 8.60 15.99 3.75
C LEU A 313 9.26 17.38 3.79
N PRO A 314 10.57 17.52 3.47
CA PRO A 314 11.24 18.82 3.47
C PRO A 314 10.58 19.84 2.55
N ALA A 315 10.24 19.45 1.32
CA ALA A 315 9.59 20.35 0.35
C ALA A 315 8.25 20.92 0.86
N GLU A 316 7.46 20.11 1.58
CA GLU A 316 6.18 20.54 2.15
C GLU A 316 6.39 21.45 3.38
N ARG A 317 7.40 21.13 4.20
CA ARG A 317 7.78 21.96 5.34
C ARG A 317 8.25 23.35 4.89
N ASP A 318 9.13 23.40 3.89
CA ASP A 318 9.75 24.64 3.44
C ASP A 318 8.76 25.53 2.69
N SER A 319 7.85 24.93 1.91
CA SER A 319 6.77 25.67 1.22
C SER A 319 5.60 26.03 2.14
N GLY A 320 5.47 25.36 3.28
CA GLY A 320 4.31 25.49 4.17
C GLY A 320 3.02 24.90 3.59
N GLN A 321 3.10 24.20 2.46
CA GLN A 321 1.98 23.56 1.77
C GLN A 321 2.08 22.03 1.81
N SER A 322 0.96 21.36 2.07
CA SER A 322 0.87 19.91 2.12
C SER A 322 -0.57 19.47 1.91
N TRP A 323 -0.79 18.48 1.05
CA TRP A 323 -2.12 17.90 0.83
C TRP A 323 -2.75 17.36 2.13
N VAL A 324 -1.92 16.96 3.12
CA VAL A 324 -2.35 16.51 4.45
C VAL A 324 -3.14 17.58 5.23
N PHE A 325 -3.00 18.87 4.89
CA PHE A 325 -3.77 19.92 5.54
C PHE A 325 -5.28 19.78 5.35
N VAL A 326 -5.75 19.07 4.32
CA VAL A 326 -7.19 18.75 4.18
C VAL A 326 -7.68 17.84 5.30
N ASP A 327 -6.88 16.84 5.70
CA ASP A 327 -7.22 15.94 6.78
C ASP A 327 -7.11 16.65 8.13
N LEU A 328 -6.13 17.55 8.28
CA LEU A 328 -5.99 18.38 9.48
C LEU A 328 -7.20 19.32 9.62
N ALA A 329 -7.65 19.94 8.53
CA ALA A 329 -8.87 20.74 8.50
C ALA A 329 -10.10 19.90 8.89
N ALA A 330 -10.21 18.66 8.36
CA ALA A 330 -11.26 17.71 8.72
C ALA A 330 -11.25 17.34 10.23
N ALA A 331 -10.07 17.20 10.83
CA ALA A 331 -9.94 16.98 12.27
C ALA A 331 -10.36 18.21 13.09
N HIS A 332 -10.04 19.42 12.64
CA HIS A 332 -10.43 20.66 13.31
C HIS A 332 -11.94 20.93 13.26
N VAL A 333 -12.62 20.66 12.13
CA VAL A 333 -14.08 20.82 12.08
C VAL A 333 -14.83 19.80 12.95
N SER A 334 -14.17 18.70 13.32
CA SER A 334 -14.71 17.71 14.24
C SER A 334 -14.60 18.15 15.73
N LEU A 335 -13.95 19.28 16.04
CA LEU A 335 -13.85 19.78 17.41
C LEU A 335 -15.18 20.41 17.88
N PRO A 336 -15.53 20.29 19.18
CA PRO A 336 -16.72 20.95 19.72
C PRO A 336 -16.73 22.46 19.52
N ARG A 337 -15.57 23.11 19.68
CA ARG A 337 -15.35 24.53 19.41
C ARG A 337 -14.64 24.66 18.06
N LEU A 338 -15.33 25.32 17.12
CA LEU A 338 -14.86 25.53 15.76
C LEU A 338 -14.21 26.91 15.61
N GLU A 339 -12.96 26.94 15.16
CA GLU A 339 -12.26 28.15 14.74
C GLU A 339 -12.26 28.22 13.20
N ALA A 340 -13.30 28.81 12.61
CA ALA A 340 -13.52 28.76 11.15
C ALA A 340 -12.38 29.41 10.34
N ALA A 341 -11.77 30.47 10.86
CA ALA A 341 -10.63 31.14 10.22
C ALA A 341 -9.42 30.20 10.12
N HIS A 342 -9.14 29.44 11.18
CA HIS A 342 -8.05 28.46 11.21
C HIS A 342 -8.28 27.31 10.23
N VAL A 343 -9.51 26.78 10.16
CA VAL A 343 -9.85 25.73 9.18
C VAL A 343 -9.70 26.24 7.74
N THR A 344 -10.07 27.49 7.49
CA THR A 344 -9.93 28.11 6.16
C THR A 344 -8.46 28.30 5.78
N ASP A 345 -7.61 28.72 6.72
CA ASP A 345 -6.15 28.78 6.52
C ASP A 345 -5.57 27.41 6.14
N LEU A 346 -5.94 26.36 6.88
CA LEU A 346 -5.50 24.99 6.59
C LEU A 346 -5.90 24.55 5.17
N LEU A 347 -7.14 24.80 4.75
CA LEU A 347 -7.56 24.50 3.38
C LEU A 347 -6.77 25.31 2.34
N GLY A 348 -6.42 26.57 2.62
CA GLY A 348 -5.57 27.39 1.76
C GLY A 348 -4.14 26.85 1.60
N ARG A 349 -3.65 26.11 2.61
CA ARG A 349 -2.32 25.48 2.61
C ARG A 349 -2.30 24.08 2.01
N ALA A 350 -3.44 23.51 1.67
CA ALA A 350 -3.53 22.16 1.12
C ALA A 350 -2.90 22.01 -0.28
N GLY A 351 -2.69 23.13 -0.98
CA GLY A 351 -2.22 23.14 -2.36
C GLY A 351 -3.30 22.64 -3.35
N PRO A 352 -2.92 22.30 -4.60
CA PRO A 352 -3.86 21.75 -5.56
C PRO A 352 -4.30 20.34 -5.15
N LEU A 353 -5.60 20.17 -4.92
CA LEU A 353 -6.21 18.89 -4.55
C LEU A 353 -6.87 18.21 -5.75
N VAL A 354 -6.89 16.88 -5.74
CA VAL A 354 -7.53 16.05 -6.77
C VAL A 354 -8.28 14.91 -6.12
N SER A 355 -9.31 14.39 -6.80
CA SER A 355 -10.07 13.21 -6.40
C SER A 355 -10.55 13.28 -4.92
N GLU A 356 -10.28 12.24 -4.13
CA GLU A 356 -10.72 12.13 -2.72
C GLU A 356 -10.35 13.33 -1.86
N ASP A 357 -9.16 13.89 -2.01
CA ASP A 357 -8.73 15.01 -1.17
C ASP A 357 -9.50 16.30 -1.54
N ALA A 358 -9.83 16.49 -2.82
CA ALA A 358 -10.66 17.61 -3.25
C ALA A 358 -12.09 17.48 -2.69
N ASP A 359 -12.65 16.27 -2.75
CA ASP A 359 -13.97 15.99 -2.20
C ASP A 359 -13.99 16.16 -0.67
N ARG A 360 -12.95 15.72 0.04
CA ARG A 360 -12.82 15.95 1.49
C ARG A 360 -12.76 17.44 1.81
N ALA A 361 -12.10 18.25 1.00
CA ALA A 361 -12.12 19.70 1.17
C ALA A 361 -13.54 20.27 1.04
N GLU A 362 -14.36 19.76 0.11
CA GLU A 362 -15.77 20.16 0.01
C GLU A 362 -16.58 19.76 1.24
N ILE A 363 -16.33 18.59 1.83
CA ILE A 363 -16.97 18.17 3.10
C ILE A 363 -16.59 19.11 4.24
N VAL A 364 -15.33 19.49 4.34
CA VAL A 364 -14.87 20.46 5.35
C VAL A 364 -15.59 21.80 5.16
N ARG A 365 -15.70 22.29 3.92
CA ARG A 365 -16.44 23.52 3.61
C ARG A 365 -17.94 23.38 3.91
N ALA A 366 -18.52 22.20 3.67
CA ALA A 366 -19.91 21.91 4.01
C ALA A 366 -20.14 21.95 5.53
N GLU A 367 -19.23 21.38 6.33
CA GLU A 367 -19.31 21.45 7.79
C GLU A 367 -19.17 22.89 8.29
N LEU A 368 -18.26 23.68 7.72
CA LEU A 368 -18.15 25.11 8.05
C LEU A 368 -19.47 25.84 7.78
N ALA A 369 -20.08 25.64 6.61
CA ALA A 369 -21.36 26.25 6.25
C ALA A 369 -22.48 25.82 7.21
N ARG A 370 -22.56 24.52 7.54
CA ARG A 370 -23.56 24.01 8.49
C ARG A 370 -23.40 24.64 9.88
N ARG A 371 -22.16 24.72 10.40
CA ARG A 371 -21.87 25.30 11.72
C ARG A 371 -22.12 26.80 11.78
N GLN A 372 -22.20 27.47 10.63
CA GLN A 372 -22.60 28.87 10.48
C GLN A 372 -24.13 29.04 10.28
N GLY A 373 -24.89 27.95 10.20
CA GLY A 373 -26.35 27.95 10.00
C GLY A 373 -26.80 27.88 8.54
N ASP A 374 -25.88 27.83 7.57
CA ASP A 374 -26.22 27.71 6.14
C ASP A 374 -26.31 26.24 5.72
N HIS A 375 -27.41 25.60 6.13
CA HIS A 375 -27.67 24.19 5.82
C HIS A 375 -27.92 23.94 4.32
N ALA A 376 -28.45 24.93 3.61
CA ALA A 376 -28.72 24.81 2.18
C ALA A 376 -27.42 24.73 1.38
N ARG A 377 -26.44 25.60 1.71
CA ARG A 377 -25.11 25.56 1.10
C ARG A 377 -24.37 24.27 1.47
N ALA A 378 -24.43 23.84 2.72
CA ALA A 378 -23.83 22.58 3.14
C ALA A 378 -24.35 21.39 2.31
N ALA A 379 -25.67 21.26 2.15
CA ALA A 379 -26.27 20.20 1.33
C ALA A 379 -25.87 20.32 -0.16
N GLN A 380 -25.79 21.53 -0.70
CA GLN A 380 -25.37 21.76 -2.08
C GLN A 380 -23.94 21.26 -2.35
N LEU A 381 -23.03 21.45 -1.39
CA LEU A 381 -21.64 20.99 -1.48
C LEU A 381 -21.51 19.47 -1.43
N LEU A 382 -22.39 18.79 -0.68
CA LEU A 382 -22.35 17.34 -0.50
C LEU A 382 -22.99 16.55 -1.65
N ARG A 383 -24.06 17.05 -2.27
CA ARG A 383 -24.84 16.32 -3.30
C ARG A 383 -24.04 15.77 -4.50
N PRO A 384 -22.99 16.46 -5.01
CA PRO A 384 -22.21 15.93 -6.12
C PRO A 384 -21.30 14.74 -5.76
N LEU A 385 -21.06 14.51 -4.45
CA LEU A 385 -20.12 13.49 -3.98
C LEU A 385 -20.71 12.08 -4.13
N ASN A 386 -19.86 11.08 -4.41
CA ASN A 386 -20.31 9.70 -4.62
C ASN A 386 -20.50 8.94 -3.28
N PRO A 387 -21.75 8.67 -2.83
CA PRO A 387 -22.08 8.07 -1.52
C PRO A 387 -21.52 6.66 -1.30
N ARG A 388 -21.04 5.99 -2.35
CA ARG A 388 -20.53 4.61 -2.28
C ARG A 388 -19.06 4.52 -1.86
N LEU A 389 -18.31 5.61 -2.01
CA LEU A 389 -16.88 5.59 -1.73
C LEU A 389 -16.61 5.45 -0.24
N LEU A 390 -15.60 4.64 0.12
CA LEU A 390 -15.23 4.34 1.50
C LEU A 390 -15.02 5.61 2.31
N TRP A 391 -14.20 6.52 1.80
CA TRP A 391 -13.81 7.72 2.53
C TRP A 391 -15.01 8.62 2.84
N LEU A 392 -16.00 8.71 1.95
CA LEU A 392 -17.21 9.49 2.18
C LEU A 392 -18.07 8.86 3.29
N ARG A 393 -18.12 7.53 3.34
CA ARG A 393 -18.77 6.79 4.43
C ARG A 393 -18.02 6.95 5.76
N GLU A 394 -16.68 7.04 5.72
CA GLU A 394 -15.86 7.38 6.89
C GLU A 394 -16.17 8.81 7.38
N GLU A 395 -16.23 9.81 6.49
CA GLU A 395 -16.60 11.19 6.84
C GLU A 395 -18.03 11.26 7.41
N ALA A 396 -18.98 10.56 6.81
CA ALA A 396 -20.36 10.50 7.29
C ALA A 396 -20.45 9.93 8.71
N SER A 397 -19.59 8.98 9.07
CA SER A 397 -19.52 8.47 10.43
C SER A 397 -18.88 9.45 11.42
N ALA A 398 -17.96 10.31 10.97
CA ALA A 398 -17.30 11.29 11.83
C ALA A 398 -18.09 12.59 11.99
N LEU A 399 -18.89 12.95 11.00
CA LEU A 399 -19.73 14.15 10.96
C LEU A 399 -21.20 13.78 10.75
N PRO A 400 -21.82 12.99 11.64
CA PRO A 400 -23.18 12.48 11.42
C PRO A 400 -24.20 13.60 11.22
N ASP A 401 -24.13 14.68 12.01
CA ASP A 401 -25.03 15.83 11.89
C ASP A 401 -24.99 16.48 10.51
N LEU A 402 -23.82 16.51 9.86
CA LEU A 402 -23.66 17.07 8.52
C LEU A 402 -24.39 16.24 7.48
N PHE A 403 -24.22 14.93 7.55
CA PHE A 403 -24.75 14.02 6.54
C PHE A 403 -26.25 13.75 6.72
N THR A 404 -26.84 14.10 7.87
CA THR A 404 -28.32 14.11 8.02
C THR A 404 -29.00 15.06 7.03
N LEU A 405 -28.30 16.10 6.54
CA LEU A 405 -28.83 17.05 5.55
C LEU A 405 -29.13 16.41 4.18
N LEU A 406 -28.56 15.24 3.90
CA LEU A 406 -28.82 14.48 2.67
C LEU A 406 -30.04 13.56 2.78
N GLY A 407 -30.57 13.31 3.99
CA GLY A 407 -31.69 12.40 4.22
C GLY A 407 -31.45 11.02 3.61
N PRO A 408 -32.30 10.53 2.69
CA PRO A 408 -32.16 9.20 2.09
C PRO A 408 -30.92 9.06 1.18
N ASP A 409 -30.34 10.17 0.71
CA ASP A 409 -29.15 10.16 -0.15
C ASP A 409 -27.84 10.07 0.66
N ALA A 410 -27.93 9.98 2.00
CA ALA A 410 -26.77 9.86 2.87
C ALA A 410 -26.00 8.54 2.62
N PRO A 411 -24.65 8.55 2.71
CA PRO A 411 -23.84 7.35 2.58
C PRO A 411 -24.26 6.26 3.58
N HIS A 412 -24.35 5.02 3.13
CA HIS A 412 -24.64 3.90 4.03
C HIS A 412 -23.50 3.72 5.06
N PRO A 413 -23.83 3.46 6.34
CA PRO A 413 -22.82 3.23 7.38
C PRO A 413 -21.84 2.12 7.02
N LEU A 414 -20.60 2.23 7.50
CA LEU A 414 -19.62 1.15 7.43
C LEU A 414 -19.97 0.04 8.42
N PRO A 415 -19.61 -1.23 8.14
CA PRO A 415 -19.85 -2.36 9.04
C PRO A 415 -18.85 -2.36 10.20
N ARG A 416 -18.85 -1.28 11.00
CA ARG A 416 -17.97 -1.12 12.15
C ARG A 416 -18.49 -1.94 13.32
N GLN A 417 -17.59 -2.66 13.98
CA GLN A 417 -17.90 -3.30 15.25
C GLN A 417 -17.56 -2.34 16.40
N ASP A 418 -18.51 -2.10 17.30
CA ASP A 418 -18.31 -1.21 18.45
C ASP A 418 -17.36 -1.81 19.49
N THR A 419 -17.28 -3.15 19.54
CA THR A 419 -16.42 -3.89 20.46
C THR A 419 -15.58 -4.90 19.69
N LEU A 420 -14.28 -4.92 19.98
CA LEU A 420 -13.36 -5.92 19.43
C LEU A 420 -13.75 -7.29 19.99
N ARG A 421 -14.11 -8.22 19.11
CA ARG A 421 -14.51 -9.59 19.47
C ARG A 421 -13.38 -10.57 19.17
N VAL A 422 -13.05 -11.41 20.13
CA VAL A 422 -12.11 -12.52 19.96
C VAL A 422 -12.82 -13.82 20.26
N ASP A 423 -12.99 -14.67 19.25
CA ASP A 423 -13.57 -16.00 19.39
C ASP A 423 -12.44 -17.04 19.38
N VAL A 424 -12.38 -17.84 20.44
CA VAL A 424 -11.40 -18.92 20.61
C VAL A 424 -12.14 -20.24 20.68
N ARG A 425 -11.87 -21.10 19.70
CA ARG A 425 -12.23 -22.50 19.73
C ARG A 425 -11.03 -23.30 20.20
N ALA A 426 -11.13 -23.96 21.34
CA ALA A 426 -10.13 -24.88 21.88
C ALA A 426 -10.65 -26.32 22.00
N ALA A 427 -11.97 -26.55 21.93
CA ALA A 427 -12.52 -27.89 21.82
C ALA A 427 -12.20 -28.45 20.42
N GLY A 428 -11.44 -29.54 20.37
CA GLY A 428 -10.94 -30.12 19.13
C GLY A 428 -9.81 -29.30 18.51
N TYR A 429 -9.89 -29.01 17.20
CA TYR A 429 -8.85 -28.28 16.49
C TYR A 429 -8.94 -26.77 16.76
N PRO A 430 -7.85 -26.15 17.24
CA PRO A 430 -7.88 -24.77 17.64
C PRO A 430 -8.17 -23.83 16.47
N ASP A 431 -9.03 -22.84 16.70
CA ASP A 431 -9.30 -21.73 15.78
C ASP A 431 -9.41 -20.44 16.59
N VAL A 432 -8.72 -19.39 16.15
CA VAL A 432 -8.77 -18.08 16.81
C VAL A 432 -9.18 -17.07 15.77
N ARG A 433 -10.23 -16.31 16.08
CA ARG A 433 -10.77 -15.28 15.20
C ARG A 433 -10.85 -13.94 15.92
N VAL A 434 -10.47 -12.88 15.23
CA VAL A 434 -10.63 -11.49 15.70
C VAL A 434 -11.58 -10.78 14.75
N ASN A 435 -12.73 -10.33 15.26
CA ASN A 435 -13.85 -9.78 14.49
C ASN A 435 -14.25 -10.70 13.32
N GLY A 436 -14.29 -12.01 13.58
CA GLY A 436 -14.62 -13.04 12.59
C GLY A 436 -13.47 -13.44 11.64
N ARG A 437 -12.35 -12.71 11.65
CA ARG A 437 -11.18 -12.99 10.79
C ARG A 437 -10.23 -13.98 11.46
N PRO A 438 -9.82 -15.07 10.78
CA PRO A 438 -8.89 -16.03 11.34
C PRO A 438 -7.52 -15.37 11.58
N VAL A 439 -6.92 -15.69 12.73
CA VAL A 439 -5.54 -15.30 13.08
C VAL A 439 -4.73 -16.54 13.42
N THR A 440 -3.55 -16.66 12.81
CA THR A 440 -2.65 -17.77 13.08
C THR A 440 -1.79 -17.45 14.30
N LEU A 441 -1.89 -18.27 15.34
CA LEU A 441 -1.03 -18.21 16.52
C LEU A 441 -0.06 -19.40 16.52
N PRO A 442 1.23 -19.19 16.82
CA PRO A 442 2.11 -20.29 17.18
C PRO A 442 1.60 -20.99 18.44
N ASP A 443 1.84 -22.31 18.56
CA ASP A 443 1.36 -23.12 19.69
C ASP A 443 1.68 -22.50 21.06
N LEU A 444 2.89 -21.95 21.22
CA LEU A 444 3.30 -21.28 22.45
C LEU A 444 2.39 -20.09 22.83
N ALA A 445 1.95 -19.30 21.85
CA ALA A 445 1.04 -18.19 22.05
C ALA A 445 -0.40 -18.64 22.25
N LEU A 446 -0.81 -19.70 21.54
CA LEU A 446 -2.12 -20.30 21.65
C LEU A 446 -2.34 -20.89 23.06
N VAL A 447 -1.38 -21.65 23.58
CA VAL A 447 -1.42 -22.20 24.95
C VAL A 447 -1.50 -21.07 25.97
N ALA A 448 -0.71 -20.01 25.82
CA ALA A 448 -0.79 -18.85 26.72
C ALA A 448 -2.17 -18.16 26.69
N LEU A 449 -2.79 -18.03 25.51
CA LEU A 449 -4.12 -17.47 25.35
C LEU A 449 -5.18 -18.32 26.07
N VAL A 450 -5.16 -19.63 25.83
CA VAL A 450 -6.15 -20.54 26.42
C VAL A 450 -5.97 -20.66 27.93
N ALA A 451 -4.73 -20.71 28.44
CA ALA A 451 -4.48 -20.69 29.88
C ALA A 451 -4.99 -19.41 30.55
N LEU A 452 -4.84 -18.25 29.89
CA LEU A 452 -5.42 -17.00 30.37
C LEU A 452 -6.94 -17.05 30.38
N LEU A 453 -7.58 -17.60 29.34
CA LEU A 453 -9.04 -17.71 29.24
C LEU A 453 -9.62 -18.68 30.28
N ASP A 454 -8.97 -19.84 30.48
CA ASP A 454 -9.32 -20.81 31.53
C ASP A 454 -9.27 -20.17 32.92
N ALA A 455 -8.33 -19.27 33.16
CA ALA A 455 -8.20 -18.52 34.41
C ALA A 455 -9.08 -17.24 34.48
N GLY A 456 -10.12 -17.13 33.65
CA GLY A 456 -11.02 -15.98 33.65
C GLY A 456 -10.40 -14.67 33.12
N GLY A 457 -9.37 -14.79 32.28
CA GLY A 457 -8.70 -13.68 31.62
C GLY A 457 -7.55 -13.05 32.41
N THR A 458 -7.22 -13.56 33.60
CA THR A 458 -6.09 -13.07 34.41
C THR A 458 -5.32 -14.21 35.06
N LEU A 459 -4.02 -14.29 34.81
CA LEU A 459 -3.14 -15.35 35.33
C LEU A 459 -1.86 -14.74 35.90
N ASP A 460 -1.35 -15.25 37.02
CA ASP A 460 -0.06 -14.81 37.55
C ASP A 460 1.11 -15.33 36.70
N ALA A 461 2.28 -14.70 36.86
CA ALA A 461 3.43 -14.99 36.01
C ALA A 461 4.00 -16.41 36.21
N GLU A 462 3.85 -17.01 37.39
CA GLU A 462 4.33 -18.36 37.68
C GLU A 462 3.41 -19.40 37.04
N SER A 463 2.09 -19.28 37.27
CA SER A 463 1.08 -20.14 36.64
C SER A 463 1.14 -20.07 35.12
N LEU A 464 1.35 -18.88 34.53
CA LEU A 464 1.52 -18.77 33.08
C LEU A 464 2.81 -19.47 32.60
N ALA A 465 3.91 -19.34 33.35
CA ALA A 465 5.17 -19.99 33.01
C ALA A 465 5.09 -21.51 33.08
N ASP A 466 4.29 -22.04 34.01
CA ASP A 466 4.01 -23.46 34.13
C ASP A 466 3.05 -23.94 33.03
N ALA A 467 2.03 -23.17 32.66
CA ALA A 467 1.14 -23.50 31.54
C ALA A 467 1.88 -23.63 30.21
N VAL A 468 2.86 -22.75 29.94
CA VAL A 468 3.65 -22.79 28.70
C VAL A 468 4.90 -23.66 28.79
N ARG A 469 5.08 -24.45 29.86
CA ARG A 469 6.26 -25.30 30.03
C ARG A 469 6.35 -26.36 28.93
N ASP A 470 7.57 -26.78 28.63
CA ASP A 470 7.83 -28.01 27.89
C ASP A 470 8.75 -28.91 28.74
N ASP A 471 9.04 -30.11 28.27
CA ASP A 471 9.77 -31.13 29.05
C ASP A 471 11.25 -30.81 29.29
N ALA A 472 11.80 -29.76 28.68
CA ALA A 472 13.20 -29.41 28.88
C ALA A 472 13.44 -28.73 30.26
N PRO A 473 14.50 -29.13 30.99
CA PRO A 473 14.83 -28.53 32.27
C PRO A 473 15.22 -27.05 32.09
N ARG A 474 14.61 -26.16 32.88
CA ARG A 474 14.82 -24.71 32.82
C ARG A 474 14.98 -24.09 34.19
N THR A 475 15.87 -23.10 34.27
CA THR A 475 15.96 -22.23 35.45
C THR A 475 14.73 -21.33 35.59
N PRO A 476 14.43 -20.79 36.79
CA PRO A 476 13.31 -19.84 36.97
C PRO A 476 13.35 -18.66 36.01
N ARG A 477 14.54 -18.12 35.72
CA ARG A 477 14.73 -17.04 34.76
C ARG A 477 14.31 -17.45 33.34
N GLN A 478 14.70 -18.64 32.89
CA GLN A 478 14.36 -19.15 31.56
C GLN A 478 12.85 -19.43 31.42
N ARG A 479 12.19 -19.92 32.50
CA ARG A 479 10.73 -20.08 32.54
C ARG A 479 10.02 -18.75 32.35
N ALA A 480 10.42 -17.73 33.12
CA ALA A 480 9.86 -16.38 33.00
C ALA A 480 10.08 -15.75 31.61
N GLN A 481 11.27 -15.94 31.02
CA GLN A 481 11.55 -15.49 29.64
C GLN A 481 10.66 -16.17 28.61
N ARG A 482 10.37 -17.47 28.78
CA ARG A 482 9.47 -18.20 27.89
C ARG A 482 8.03 -17.70 28.00
N ALA A 483 7.52 -17.45 29.20
CA ALA A 483 6.19 -16.85 29.41
C ALA A 483 6.09 -15.47 28.74
N SER A 484 7.11 -14.63 28.93
CA SER A 484 7.20 -13.32 28.27
C SER A 484 7.21 -13.44 26.74
N ARG A 485 7.97 -14.40 26.19
CA ARG A 485 7.97 -14.70 24.75
C ARG A 485 6.61 -15.17 24.26
N ALA A 486 5.90 -16.02 25.02
CA ALA A 486 4.57 -16.48 24.68
C ALA A 486 3.58 -15.31 24.57
N VAL A 487 3.61 -14.41 25.55
CA VAL A 487 2.79 -13.18 25.55
C VAL A 487 3.17 -12.23 24.42
N GLN A 488 4.46 -12.09 24.11
CA GLN A 488 4.90 -11.29 22.96
C GLN A 488 4.37 -11.86 21.63
N GLN A 489 4.45 -13.18 21.45
CA GLN A 489 3.89 -13.85 20.27
C GLN A 489 2.37 -13.73 20.22
N LEU A 490 1.69 -13.82 21.36
CA LEU A 490 0.25 -13.64 21.48
C LEU A 490 -0.18 -12.22 21.07
N ARG A 491 0.48 -11.18 21.60
CA ARG A 491 0.26 -9.79 21.16
C ARG A 491 0.50 -9.61 19.67
N GLY A 492 1.58 -10.19 19.15
CA GLY A 492 1.91 -10.14 17.72
C GLY A 492 0.86 -10.81 16.84
N GLY A 493 0.37 -11.99 17.24
CA GLY A 493 -0.60 -12.76 16.47
C GLY A 493 -2.02 -12.20 16.53
N LEU A 494 -2.45 -11.71 17.70
CA LEU A 494 -3.72 -11.00 17.85
C LEU A 494 -3.68 -9.62 17.16
N GLY A 495 -2.52 -8.98 17.12
CA GLY A 495 -2.27 -7.81 16.29
C GLY A 495 -2.44 -6.46 16.98
N TRP A 496 -2.64 -6.40 18.31
CA TRP A 496 -2.55 -5.16 19.08
C TRP A 496 -1.77 -5.36 20.39
N PRO A 497 -0.87 -4.44 20.78
CA PRO A 497 -0.05 -4.59 21.99
C PRO A 497 -0.84 -4.73 23.29
N GLY A 498 -2.01 -4.08 23.35
CA GLY A 498 -2.90 -4.09 24.52
C GLY A 498 -3.66 -5.39 24.74
N SER A 499 -3.58 -6.37 23.82
CA SER A 499 -4.33 -7.62 23.91
C SER A 499 -4.07 -8.40 25.20
N VAL A 500 -2.85 -8.27 25.72
CA VAL A 500 -2.45 -8.74 27.03
C VAL A 500 -1.64 -7.65 27.70
N THR A 501 -1.95 -7.32 28.95
CA THR A 501 -1.17 -6.40 29.79
C THR A 501 -0.46 -7.19 30.88
N HIS A 502 0.66 -6.66 31.38
CA HIS A 502 1.37 -7.25 32.52
C HIS A 502 1.59 -6.17 33.57
N ALA A 503 1.02 -6.37 34.76
CA ALA A 503 1.16 -5.46 35.89
C ALA A 503 1.11 -6.24 37.20
N HIS A 504 1.94 -5.84 38.18
CA HIS A 504 1.98 -6.46 39.52
C HIS A 504 2.15 -7.99 39.49
N GLY A 505 2.99 -8.52 38.59
CA GLY A 505 3.25 -9.96 38.46
C GLY A 505 2.12 -10.78 37.84
N ARG A 506 1.09 -10.13 37.26
CA ARG A 506 -0.04 -10.79 36.62
C ARG A 506 -0.20 -10.36 35.17
N TYR A 507 -0.56 -11.30 34.32
CA TYR A 507 -0.97 -11.10 32.95
C TYR A 507 -2.49 -11.01 32.89
N ARG A 508 -3.00 -10.05 32.11
CA ARG A 508 -4.44 -9.81 31.97
C ARG A 508 -4.82 -9.56 30.51
N LEU A 509 -5.82 -10.27 30.01
CA LEU A 509 -6.42 -10.02 28.70
C LEU A 509 -7.08 -8.65 28.65
N ASP A 510 -7.10 -8.03 27.47
CA ASP A 510 -7.72 -6.72 27.24
C ASP A 510 -9.19 -6.73 27.70
N PRO A 511 -9.55 -5.98 28.77
CA PRO A 511 -10.93 -5.94 29.26
C PRO A 511 -11.86 -5.16 28.33
N GLY A 512 -11.32 -4.41 27.36
CA GLY A 512 -12.11 -3.73 26.33
C GLY A 512 -12.48 -4.62 25.15
N ALA A 513 -11.97 -5.86 25.10
CA ALA A 513 -12.33 -6.84 24.09
C ALA A 513 -13.38 -7.84 24.65
N ALA A 514 -14.31 -8.25 23.79
CA ALA A 514 -15.26 -9.31 24.08
C ALA A 514 -14.63 -10.67 23.74
N TRP A 515 -14.25 -11.41 24.78
CA TRP A 515 -13.65 -12.73 24.65
C TRP A 515 -14.72 -13.82 24.70
N SER A 516 -14.75 -14.67 23.68
CA SER A 516 -15.56 -15.88 23.60
C SER A 516 -14.64 -17.09 23.60
N TYR A 517 -14.95 -18.06 24.45
CA TYR A 517 -14.15 -19.25 24.65
C TYR A 517 -15.08 -20.46 24.78
N ASP A 518 -14.99 -21.37 23.82
CA ASP A 518 -15.93 -22.48 23.64
C ASP A 518 -15.93 -23.49 24.79
N VAL A 519 -14.77 -23.85 25.34
CA VAL A 519 -14.66 -24.82 26.45
C VAL A 519 -15.44 -24.33 27.67
N LEU A 520 -15.28 -23.08 28.08
CA LEU A 520 -16.04 -22.49 29.19
C LEU A 520 -17.54 -22.47 28.90
N ASN A 521 -17.92 -22.23 27.65
CA ASN A 521 -19.33 -22.26 27.24
C ASN A 521 -19.90 -23.68 27.29
N LEU A 522 -19.17 -24.69 26.79
CA LEU A 522 -19.55 -26.11 26.82
C LEU A 522 -19.70 -26.62 28.26
N GLN A 523 -18.76 -26.29 29.15
CA GLN A 523 -18.85 -26.62 30.57
C GLN A 523 -20.10 -26.02 31.23
N ARG A 524 -20.44 -24.76 30.93
CA ARG A 524 -21.65 -24.11 31.46
C ARG A 524 -22.95 -24.78 31.02
N VAL A 525 -22.99 -25.34 29.82
CA VAL A 525 -24.19 -26.03 29.29
C VAL A 525 -24.18 -27.54 29.55
N GLY A 526 -23.11 -28.07 30.15
CA GLY A 526 -22.97 -29.50 30.45
C GLY A 526 -22.71 -30.37 29.21
N GLU A 527 -22.24 -29.79 28.12
CA GLU A 527 -21.92 -30.52 26.88
C GLU A 527 -20.50 -31.12 26.97
N PRO A 528 -20.29 -32.36 26.48
CA PRO A 528 -19.00 -33.02 26.57
C PRO A 528 -17.94 -32.34 25.69
N ILE A 529 -16.69 -32.31 26.17
CA ILE A 529 -15.54 -31.81 25.42
C ILE A 529 -14.71 -33.01 24.96
N PRO A 530 -14.84 -33.46 23.70
CA PRO A 530 -14.24 -34.72 23.25
C PRO A 530 -12.71 -34.66 23.06
N ALA A 531 -12.16 -33.46 22.92
CA ALA A 531 -10.73 -33.22 22.79
C ALA A 531 -10.42 -31.75 23.13
N PHE A 532 -9.21 -31.47 23.60
CA PHE A 532 -8.76 -30.13 23.95
C PHE A 532 -7.44 -29.81 23.22
N LEU A 533 -7.44 -28.70 22.47
CA LEU A 533 -6.28 -28.23 21.69
C LEU A 533 -5.62 -29.33 20.84
N ARG A 534 -6.43 -30.07 20.11
CA ARG A 534 -5.99 -31.20 19.28
C ARG A 534 -4.88 -30.77 18.32
N GLY A 535 -3.77 -31.51 18.32
CA GLY A 535 -2.57 -31.22 17.53
C GLY A 535 -1.50 -30.44 18.29
N VAL A 536 -1.79 -29.92 19.49
CA VAL A 536 -0.86 -29.16 20.34
C VAL A 536 -0.37 -30.05 21.49
N HIS A 537 0.59 -30.93 21.22
CA HIS A 537 1.03 -31.96 22.18
C HIS A 537 2.35 -31.64 22.90
N ALA A 538 3.03 -30.55 22.52
CA ALA A 538 4.35 -30.21 23.04
C ALA A 538 4.34 -29.57 24.45
N PHE A 539 3.18 -29.52 25.11
CA PHE A 539 2.95 -28.79 26.36
C PHE A 539 2.23 -29.70 27.36
N PRO A 540 2.90 -30.13 28.44
CA PRO A 540 2.29 -31.01 29.44
C PRO A 540 0.97 -30.48 30.02
N TRP A 541 0.87 -29.16 30.24
CA TRP A 541 -0.35 -28.51 30.72
C TRP A 541 -1.57 -28.79 29.84
N VAL A 542 -1.40 -28.91 28.51
CA VAL A 542 -2.51 -29.21 27.59
C VAL A 542 -3.03 -30.62 27.82
N THR A 543 -2.12 -31.59 27.99
CA THR A 543 -2.49 -32.99 28.27
C THR A 543 -3.13 -33.14 29.65
N ASP A 544 -2.56 -32.49 30.66
CA ASP A 544 -3.09 -32.50 32.02
C ASP A 544 -4.52 -31.91 32.03
N ARG A 545 -4.71 -30.77 31.36
CA ARG A 545 -6.01 -30.11 31.25
C ARG A 545 -7.04 -30.91 30.44
N GLU A 546 -6.61 -31.58 29.37
CA GLU A 546 -7.49 -32.46 28.58
C GLU A 546 -8.02 -33.62 29.45
N GLN A 547 -7.16 -34.22 30.28
CA GLN A 547 -7.58 -35.26 31.23
C GLN A 547 -8.60 -34.74 32.25
N ASP A 548 -8.36 -33.56 32.83
CA ASP A 548 -9.30 -32.93 33.77
C ASP A 548 -10.68 -32.70 33.14
N LEU A 549 -10.71 -32.23 31.89
CA LEU A 549 -11.96 -31.97 31.16
C LEU A 549 -12.71 -33.26 30.81
N LEU A 550 -11.99 -34.36 30.52
CA LEU A 550 -12.59 -35.67 30.22
C LEU A 550 -13.11 -36.39 31.47
N LEU A 551 -12.42 -36.23 32.60
CA LEU A 551 -12.79 -36.85 33.87
C LEU A 551 -13.88 -36.07 34.63
N GLY A 552 -14.25 -34.89 34.13
CA GLY A 552 -15.38 -34.11 34.64
C GLY A 552 -15.06 -33.29 35.89
N GLY A 553 -13.82 -32.81 36.03
CA GLY A 553 -13.32 -31.87 37.05
C GLY A 553 -13.98 -31.96 38.43
N GLU A 554 -13.29 -32.53 39.42
CA GLU A 554 -13.69 -32.40 40.83
C GLU A 554 -13.67 -30.90 41.22
N ASP A 555 -14.85 -30.33 41.45
CA ASP A 555 -15.02 -29.00 42.09
C ASP A 555 -14.58 -29.03 43.56
#